data_AF-A0AAV4A6Z3-F1
#
_entry.id   AF-A0AAV4A6Z3-F1
#
_cell.length_a   1.000
_cell.length_b   1.000
_cell.length_c   1.000
_cell.angle_alpha   90.00
_cell.angle_beta   90.00
_cell.angle_gamma   90.00
#
_symmetry.space_group_name_H-M   'P 1'
#
loop_
_entity.id
_entity.type
_entity.pdbx_description
1 polymer ?
#
loop_
_entity_poly.entity_id
_entity_poly.type
_entity_poly.pdbx_seq_one_letter_code
_entity_poly.pdbx_strand_id
1 'polypeptide(L)'
;MATFKVTTVMAHFSHIKFLAIVMIASFMLAVLVSLSFRDFEKVARVGQRWTPGYEKPPDFSGRKNAKASIQKYRGRSKQFLSKRRSDGDEEDEEKEKNKDEQNDDRNDLVLNITKGTESHKKTKNAVLKEDAIVASGIKNNRKQHLPNCLIIGFRNCGTSTLKELLSLHPDVATAQAEVQYFTLNIHRGEEWYRRQMPRSFDSQVTVEETPSYAMSPLALDRIRKFNASIKLILLVRDPIIRLRSDYAVETRKSLDKRTFQDWCGYVAISPRVMRTANFAGPIQEIFRRFPRKNVLVLDNDQVNIKPLKALREVEEFLGLNAGLSKSDFIYNRMEGANCFNKQSPRYAAVEELLTEGLVLDPETGCLISERGRRSHRGIEDAFYANLVGVCEKFNNKLFRIIGKRFDWISTTDLQLG
;
A
#
# COMPACT_ATOMS: atom_id res chain seq x y z
N MET A 1 -34.80 -56.20 -51.98
CA MET A 1 -34.43 -56.59 -50.60
C MET A 1 -33.00 -56.15 -50.21
N ALA A 2 -32.62 -54.89 -50.42
CA ALA A 2 -31.26 -54.42 -50.09
C ALA A 2 -31.21 -53.07 -49.35
N THR A 3 -32.35 -52.41 -49.14
CA THR A 3 -32.42 -51.09 -48.46
C THR A 3 -32.81 -51.18 -46.98
N PHE A 4 -33.16 -52.35 -46.46
CA PHE A 4 -33.60 -52.53 -45.06
C PHE A 4 -32.48 -52.95 -44.08
N LYS A 5 -31.26 -53.22 -44.56
CA LYS A 5 -30.13 -53.64 -43.71
C LYS A 5 -29.17 -52.51 -43.29
N VAL A 6 -29.19 -51.35 -43.95
CA VAL A 6 -28.22 -50.27 -43.71
C VAL A 6 -28.64 -49.35 -42.54
N THR A 7 -29.94 -49.16 -42.33
CA THR A 7 -30.48 -48.33 -41.23
C THR A 7 -30.25 -48.96 -39.84
N THR A 8 -30.29 -50.28 -39.73
CA THR A 8 -30.07 -50.99 -38.46
C THR A 8 -28.61 -50.93 -37.99
N VAL A 9 -27.65 -50.91 -38.92
CA VAL A 9 -26.20 -50.83 -38.59
C VAL A 9 -25.80 -49.43 -38.13
N MET A 10 -26.39 -48.38 -38.71
CA MET A 10 -26.15 -47.00 -38.28
C MET A 10 -26.73 -46.69 -36.89
N ALA A 11 -27.89 -47.28 -36.54
CA ALA A 11 -28.48 -47.16 -35.22
C ALA A 11 -27.63 -47.84 -34.13
N HIS A 12 -27.05 -49.01 -34.43
CA HIS A 12 -26.14 -49.70 -33.51
C HIS A 12 -24.85 -48.92 -33.25
N PHE A 13 -24.29 -48.24 -34.26
CA PHE A 13 -23.09 -47.42 -34.08
C PHE A 13 -23.34 -46.17 -33.22
N SER A 14 -24.54 -45.58 -33.31
CA SER A 14 -24.93 -44.45 -32.46
C SER A 14 -25.09 -44.86 -31.00
N HIS A 15 -25.69 -46.04 -30.76
CA HIS A 15 -25.88 -46.57 -29.41
C HIS A 15 -24.56 -46.92 -28.69
N ILE A 16 -23.58 -47.46 -29.43
CA ILE A 16 -22.25 -47.79 -28.88
C ILE A 16 -21.49 -46.52 -28.49
N LYS A 17 -21.55 -45.46 -29.31
CA LYS A 17 -20.93 -44.17 -28.98
C LYS A 17 -21.58 -43.52 -27.76
N PHE A 18 -22.90 -43.62 -27.63
CA PHE A 18 -23.62 -43.11 -26.46
C PHE A 18 -23.23 -43.86 -25.17
N LEU A 19 -23.17 -45.20 -25.22
CA LEU A 19 -22.73 -46.03 -24.09
C LEU A 19 -21.28 -45.73 -23.68
N ALA A 20 -20.37 -45.49 -24.63
CA ALA A 20 -19.00 -45.11 -24.33
C ALA A 20 -18.92 -43.75 -23.61
N ILE A 21 -19.71 -42.76 -24.03
CA ILE A 21 -19.75 -41.43 -23.38
C ILE A 21 -20.29 -41.55 -21.95
N VAL A 22 -21.34 -42.34 -21.73
CA VAL A 22 -21.91 -42.56 -20.40
C VAL A 22 -20.90 -43.25 -19.48
N MET A 23 -20.17 -44.27 -19.97
CA MET A 23 -19.14 -44.94 -19.17
C MET A 23 -17.98 -44.01 -18.81
N ILE A 24 -17.53 -43.15 -19.74
CA ILE A 24 -16.49 -42.16 -19.46
C ILE A 24 -16.96 -41.13 -18.43
N ALA A 25 -18.21 -40.66 -18.53
CA ALA A 25 -18.79 -39.72 -17.57
C ALA A 25 -18.92 -40.33 -16.17
N SER A 26 -19.37 -41.59 -16.06
CA SER A 26 -19.43 -42.32 -14.80
C SER A 26 -18.04 -42.55 -14.19
N PHE A 27 -17.03 -42.86 -15.00
CA PHE A 27 -15.66 -43.01 -14.52
C PHE A 27 -15.08 -41.67 -14.01
N MET A 28 -15.29 -40.57 -14.74
CA MET A 28 -14.87 -39.23 -14.31
C MET A 28 -15.54 -38.81 -13.00
N LEU A 29 -16.83 -39.12 -12.83
CA LEU A 29 -17.55 -38.85 -11.58
C LEU A 29 -16.99 -39.68 -10.42
N ALA A 30 -16.68 -40.96 -10.64
CA ALA A 30 -16.06 -41.82 -9.63
C ALA A 30 -14.65 -41.33 -9.23
N VAL A 31 -13.86 -40.83 -10.18
CA VAL A 31 -12.55 -40.22 -9.90
C VAL A 31 -12.69 -38.92 -9.10
N LEU A 32 -13.66 -38.06 -9.43
CA LEU A 32 -13.92 -36.83 -8.68
C LEU A 32 -14.40 -37.11 -7.24
N VAL A 33 -15.27 -38.10 -7.05
CA VAL A 33 -15.70 -38.54 -5.71
C VAL A 33 -14.52 -39.12 -4.91
N SER A 34 -13.65 -39.89 -5.57
CA SER A 34 -12.45 -40.48 -4.93
C SER A 34 -11.40 -39.42 -4.54
N LEU A 35 -11.24 -38.37 -5.35
CA LEU A 35 -10.38 -37.22 -5.03
C LEU A 35 -10.96 -36.41 -3.86
N SER A 36 -12.28 -36.18 -3.85
CA SER A 36 -12.94 -35.47 -2.77
C SER A 36 -12.89 -36.21 -1.43
N PHE A 37 -12.91 -37.55 -1.44
CA PHE A 37 -12.77 -38.36 -0.22
C PHE A 37 -11.35 -38.39 0.33
N ARG A 38 -10.33 -38.42 -0.56
CA ARG A 38 -8.91 -38.37 -0.16
C ARG A 38 -8.51 -37.05 0.49
N ASP A 39 -9.15 -35.94 0.12
CA ASP A 39 -8.93 -34.65 0.76
C ASP A 39 -9.67 -34.52 2.10
N PHE A 40 -10.82 -35.20 2.26
CA PHE A 40 -11.56 -35.22 3.53
C PHE A 40 -10.82 -35.99 4.64
N GLU A 41 -10.14 -37.10 4.33
CA GLU A 41 -9.33 -37.84 5.31
C GLU A 41 -8.06 -37.09 5.76
N LYS A 42 -7.50 -36.22 4.92
CA LYS A 42 -6.36 -35.37 5.29
C LYS A 42 -6.78 -34.20 6.20
N VAL A 43 -8.00 -33.70 6.05
CA VAL A 43 -8.56 -32.65 6.91
C VAL A 43 -9.03 -33.23 8.26
N ALA A 44 -9.56 -34.46 8.28
CA ALA A 44 -10.00 -35.12 9.50
C ALA A 44 -8.86 -35.51 10.47
N ARG A 45 -7.62 -35.69 9.97
CA ARG A 45 -6.43 -36.01 10.80
C ARG A 45 -5.71 -34.80 11.40
N VAL A 46 -6.09 -33.57 11.02
CA VAL A 46 -5.51 -32.32 11.57
C VAL A 46 -6.43 -31.69 12.65
N GLY A 47 -7.66 -32.18 12.80
CA GLY A 47 -8.69 -31.64 13.71
C GLY A 47 -8.76 -32.24 15.12
N GLN A 48 -7.85 -33.16 15.52
CA GLN A 48 -7.84 -33.74 16.87
C GLN A 48 -6.55 -33.43 17.62
N ARG A 49 -6.39 -32.17 18.00
CA ARG A 49 -5.66 -31.77 19.22
C ARG A 49 -6.14 -30.37 19.57
N TRP A 50 -6.57 -30.18 20.82
CA TRP A 50 -7.08 -28.97 21.48
C TRP A 50 -8.60 -28.92 21.71
N THR A 51 -9.01 -29.49 22.85
CA THR A 51 -10.12 -28.97 23.66
C THR A 51 -9.55 -28.24 24.88
N PRO A 52 -10.26 -27.23 25.43
CA PRO A 52 -9.69 -26.24 26.35
C PRO A 52 -9.81 -26.65 27.83
N GLY A 53 -8.69 -26.58 28.55
CA GLY A 53 -8.62 -26.67 30.01
C GLY A 53 -8.38 -25.29 30.60
N TYR A 54 -9.36 -24.80 31.37
CA TYR A 54 -9.29 -23.59 32.18
C TYR A 54 -8.46 -23.88 33.44
N GLU A 55 -7.28 -23.28 33.59
CA GLU A 55 -6.60 -23.15 34.88
C GLU A 55 -6.19 -21.69 35.11
N LYS A 56 -6.51 -21.19 36.31
CA LYS A 56 -6.25 -19.82 36.77
C LYS A 56 -4.74 -19.54 36.82
N PRO A 57 -4.27 -18.33 36.48
CA PRO A 57 -2.89 -17.95 36.75
C PRO A 57 -2.68 -17.69 38.25
N PRO A 58 -1.53 -18.09 38.83
CA PRO A 58 -1.22 -17.79 40.22
C PRO A 58 -0.80 -16.34 40.40
N ASP A 59 -1.24 -15.80 41.54
CA ASP A 59 -0.83 -14.54 42.15
C ASP A 59 0.68 -14.51 42.43
N PHE A 60 1.33 -13.40 42.07
CA PHE A 60 2.72 -13.12 42.43
C PHE A 60 2.86 -11.70 42.99
N SER A 61 2.38 -11.53 44.21
CA SER A 61 2.89 -10.51 45.12
C SER A 61 4.29 -10.90 45.65
N GLY A 62 5.32 -10.16 45.24
CA GLY A 62 6.51 -9.86 46.05
C GLY A 62 7.66 -10.89 46.15
N ARG A 63 8.82 -10.53 45.57
CA ARG A 63 10.22 -10.61 46.11
C ARG A 63 11.20 -10.37 44.95
N LYS A 64 11.83 -9.19 44.85
CA LYS A 64 13.18 -8.84 45.34
C LYS A 64 14.30 -9.83 44.94
N ASN A 65 15.24 -9.28 44.15
CA ASN A 65 16.65 -9.65 43.93
C ASN A 65 16.99 -10.92 43.15
N ALA A 66 17.43 -10.75 41.89
CA ALA A 66 18.48 -11.57 41.29
C ALA A 66 19.18 -10.81 40.13
N LYS A 67 20.09 -9.90 40.48
CA LYS A 67 21.21 -9.51 39.60
C LYS A 67 22.19 -10.70 39.57
N ALA A 68 22.05 -11.59 38.59
CA ALA A 68 23.10 -12.51 38.14
C ALA A 68 22.50 -13.36 37.02
N SER A 69 22.85 -13.06 35.76
CA SER A 69 22.78 -13.96 34.57
C SER A 69 22.97 -13.23 33.23
N ILE A 70 23.26 -11.92 33.22
CA ILE A 70 23.71 -11.20 32.01
C ILE A 70 25.24 -11.14 32.01
N GLN A 71 25.89 -12.31 31.90
CA GLN A 71 27.34 -12.42 31.69
C GLN A 71 27.70 -13.78 31.09
N LYS A 72 27.15 -14.13 29.90
CA LYS A 72 27.62 -15.30 29.14
C LYS A 72 27.49 -15.25 27.61
N TYR A 73 27.12 -14.12 27.00
CA TYR A 73 27.04 -14.00 25.53
C TYR A 73 27.65 -12.70 24.97
N ARG A 74 28.82 -12.31 25.48
CA ARG A 74 29.71 -11.31 24.89
C ARG A 74 31.16 -11.75 25.06
N GLY A 75 31.61 -12.62 24.17
CA GLY A 75 32.97 -13.17 24.25
C GLY A 75 33.24 -14.23 23.20
N ARG A 76 33.02 -13.91 21.91
CA ARG A 76 33.47 -14.74 20.77
C ARG A 76 33.30 -14.00 19.43
N SER A 77 34.02 -12.89 19.25
CA SER A 77 34.32 -12.35 17.91
C SER A 77 35.43 -11.29 17.92
N LYS A 78 36.48 -11.51 18.73
CA LYS A 78 37.73 -10.73 18.72
C LYS A 78 38.91 -11.68 18.90
N GLN A 79 39.06 -12.60 17.95
CA GLN A 79 40.26 -13.43 17.85
C GLN A 79 40.39 -13.99 16.42
N PHE A 80 40.28 -13.12 15.42
CA PHE A 80 40.60 -13.41 14.02
C PHE A 80 40.74 -12.05 13.32
N LEU A 81 41.80 -11.30 13.62
CA LEU A 81 42.27 -10.11 12.89
C LEU A 81 43.51 -9.54 13.62
N SER A 82 44.56 -10.34 13.73
CA SER A 82 45.91 -9.87 14.09
C SER A 82 46.95 -10.92 13.72
N LYS A 83 47.01 -11.31 12.45
CA LYS A 83 48.19 -11.98 11.89
C LYS A 83 48.14 -11.89 10.37
N ARG A 84 49.12 -11.16 9.82
CA ARG A 84 49.56 -11.00 8.42
C ARG A 84 49.65 -9.51 8.03
N ARG A 85 50.70 -8.89 8.56
CA ARG A 85 51.48 -7.84 7.90
C ARG A 85 52.94 -8.21 8.18
N SER A 86 53.57 -8.83 7.21
CA SER A 86 55.02 -8.82 6.98
C SER A 86 55.33 -9.80 5.83
N ASP A 87 56.29 -9.38 5.02
CA ASP A 87 57.04 -10.11 3.99
C ASP A 87 56.51 -9.96 2.57
N GLY A 88 57.39 -9.38 1.75
CA GLY A 88 57.17 -8.98 0.37
C GLY A 88 57.96 -9.81 -0.62
N ASP A 89 58.22 -9.14 -1.74
CA ASP A 89 59.11 -9.42 -2.88
C ASP A 89 58.53 -10.20 -4.07
N GLU A 90 58.61 -9.49 -5.23
CA GLU A 90 58.98 -9.92 -6.59
C GLU A 90 58.19 -11.09 -7.23
N GLU A 91 57.73 -11.10 -8.48
CA GLU A 91 58.11 -10.45 -9.75
C GLU A 91 56.95 -10.69 -10.76
N ASP A 92 57.10 -10.15 -11.97
CA ASP A 92 56.45 -10.47 -13.24
C ASP A 92 55.35 -9.57 -13.83
N GLU A 93 55.71 -9.16 -15.05
CA GLU A 93 55.22 -8.11 -15.92
C GLU A 93 53.99 -8.49 -16.76
N GLU A 94 53.44 -7.47 -17.41
CA GLU A 94 52.74 -7.53 -18.69
C GLU A 94 51.41 -8.31 -18.78
N LYS A 95 50.30 -7.57 -18.68
CA LYS A 95 49.50 -7.21 -19.87
C LYS A 95 48.26 -6.39 -19.49
N GLU A 96 48.37 -5.09 -19.69
CA GLU A 96 47.23 -4.24 -20.04
C GLU A 96 46.59 -4.77 -21.33
N LYS A 97 45.33 -5.19 -21.25
CA LYS A 97 44.21 -4.75 -22.12
C LYS A 97 42.97 -5.60 -21.87
N ASN A 98 41.84 -4.89 -21.78
CA ASN A 98 40.45 -5.37 -21.86
C ASN A 98 39.84 -5.97 -20.58
N LYS A 99 39.37 -5.12 -19.67
CA LYS A 99 38.18 -5.37 -18.82
C LYS A 99 37.50 -4.05 -18.42
N ASP A 100 36.71 -3.49 -19.34
CA ASP A 100 35.47 -2.81 -18.96
C ASP A 100 34.38 -3.88 -18.81
N GLU A 101 33.42 -3.66 -17.91
CA GLU A 101 32.37 -4.58 -17.47
C GLU A 101 32.75 -5.56 -16.34
N GLN A 102 32.74 -5.05 -15.11
CA GLN A 102 32.13 -5.66 -13.91
C GLN A 102 32.67 -4.98 -12.64
N ASN A 103 31.96 -3.97 -12.14
CA ASN A 103 32.03 -3.54 -10.74
C ASN A 103 30.88 -2.56 -10.45
N ASP A 104 29.68 -3.09 -10.17
CA ASP A 104 28.60 -2.27 -9.58
C ASP A 104 27.78 -3.01 -8.49
N ASP A 105 28.43 -3.93 -7.75
CA ASP A 105 27.77 -4.68 -6.66
C ASP A 105 28.43 -4.44 -5.28
N ARG A 106 29.21 -3.38 -5.11
CA ARG A 106 29.77 -2.98 -3.78
C ARG A 106 29.30 -1.62 -3.25
N ASN A 107 28.57 -0.82 -4.02
CA ASN A 107 28.08 0.49 -3.57
C ASN A 107 26.75 0.43 -2.79
N ASP A 108 25.97 -0.66 -2.91
CA ASP A 108 24.66 -0.78 -2.23
C ASP A 108 24.73 -1.18 -0.75
N LEU A 109 25.87 -1.73 -0.28
CA LEU A 109 26.05 -2.03 1.14
C LEU A 109 26.45 -0.79 1.96
N VAL A 110 27.09 0.20 1.31
CA VAL A 110 27.50 1.45 1.97
C VAL A 110 26.34 2.44 2.07
N LEU A 111 25.41 2.44 1.11
CA LEU A 111 24.20 3.29 1.14
C LEU A 111 23.21 2.94 2.27
N ASN A 112 23.21 1.70 2.74
CA ASN A 112 22.34 1.28 3.85
C ASN A 112 22.91 1.62 5.24
N ILE A 113 24.23 1.84 5.35
CA ILE A 113 24.88 2.29 6.59
C ILE A 113 24.71 3.81 6.74
N THR A 114 24.75 4.59 5.65
CA THR A 114 24.54 6.04 5.68
C THR A 114 23.09 6.43 5.98
N LYS A 115 22.08 5.72 5.44
CA LYS A 115 20.66 5.93 5.77
C LYS A 115 20.33 5.72 7.26
N GLY A 116 21.01 4.77 7.92
CA GLY A 116 20.90 4.57 9.37
C GLY A 116 21.46 5.76 10.18
N THR A 117 22.50 6.42 9.67
CA THR A 117 23.13 7.58 10.33
C THR A 117 22.37 8.89 10.12
N GLU A 118 21.68 9.07 8.99
CA GLU A 118 20.81 10.23 8.75
C GLU A 118 19.50 10.15 9.55
N SER A 119 18.91 8.96 9.69
CA SER A 119 17.78 8.73 10.60
C SER A 119 18.17 9.00 12.07
N HIS A 120 19.39 8.64 12.48
CA HIS A 120 19.93 8.98 13.80
C HIS A 120 20.24 10.48 13.96
N LYS A 121 20.67 11.19 12.91
CA LYS A 121 20.86 12.66 12.94
C LYS A 121 19.52 13.41 12.99
N LYS A 122 18.49 12.99 12.25
CA LYS A 122 17.12 13.56 12.33
C LYS A 122 16.49 13.35 13.71
N THR A 123 16.66 12.16 14.29
CA THR A 123 16.23 11.88 15.67
C THR A 123 16.97 12.75 16.68
N LYS A 124 18.29 12.93 16.53
CA LYS A 124 19.08 13.83 17.39
C LYS A 124 18.63 15.29 17.28
N ASN A 125 18.36 15.81 16.09
CA ASN A 125 17.91 17.21 15.93
C ASN A 125 16.49 17.45 16.46
N ALA A 126 15.59 16.46 16.37
CA ALA A 126 14.27 16.52 16.99
C ALA A 126 14.36 16.49 18.52
N VAL A 127 15.20 15.60 19.08
CA VAL A 127 15.47 15.51 20.53
C VAL A 127 16.15 16.78 21.05
N LEU A 128 17.11 17.36 20.32
CA LEU A 128 17.78 18.61 20.69
C LEU A 128 16.83 19.83 20.68
N LYS A 129 15.83 19.86 19.78
CA LYS A 129 14.76 20.88 19.81
C LYS A 129 13.82 20.68 20.98
N GLU A 130 13.57 19.43 21.38
CA GLU A 130 12.72 19.09 22.53
C GLU A 130 13.40 19.46 23.86
N ASP A 131 14.71 19.25 23.98
CA ASP A 131 15.54 19.64 25.12
C ASP A 131 15.60 21.18 25.30
N ALA A 132 15.59 21.94 24.20
CA ALA A 132 15.54 23.41 24.24
C ALA A 132 14.19 23.95 24.75
N ILE A 133 13.08 23.24 24.50
CA ILE A 133 11.75 23.61 25.04
C ILE A 133 11.66 23.28 26.52
N VAL A 134 12.24 22.15 26.96
CA VAL A 134 12.30 21.76 28.38
C VAL A 134 13.12 22.76 29.20
N ALA A 135 14.17 23.35 28.61
CA ALA A 135 14.97 24.41 29.25
C ALA A 135 14.22 25.74 29.47
N SER A 136 13.07 25.97 28.80
CA SER A 136 12.29 27.21 28.87
C SER A 136 11.20 27.24 29.95
N GLY A 137 11.06 26.18 30.77
CA GLY A 137 10.07 26.12 31.85
C GLY A 137 8.61 25.99 31.39
N ILE A 138 8.34 25.96 30.09
CA ILE A 138 7.04 25.62 29.52
C ILE A 138 6.85 24.11 29.66
N LYS A 139 5.91 23.69 30.52
CA LYS A 139 5.51 22.27 30.59
C LYS A 139 5.05 21.83 29.19
N ASN A 140 5.83 20.98 28.54
CA ASN A 140 5.51 20.43 27.24
C ASN A 140 4.33 19.43 27.41
N ASN A 141 3.10 19.95 27.33
CA ASN A 141 1.86 19.19 27.50
C ASN A 141 1.56 18.22 26.34
N ARG A 142 2.47 18.10 25.37
CA ARG A 142 2.32 17.16 24.26
C ARG A 142 2.44 15.74 24.77
N LYS A 143 1.52 14.86 24.40
CA LYS A 143 1.53 13.42 24.72
C LYS A 143 1.15 12.62 23.47
N GLN A 144 1.28 11.30 23.53
CA GLN A 144 0.86 10.45 22.41
C GLN A 144 -0.64 10.18 22.54
N HIS A 145 -1.38 10.52 21.49
CA HIS A 145 -2.83 10.31 21.42
C HIS A 145 -3.14 9.17 20.48
N LEU A 146 -4.28 8.51 20.68
CA LEU A 146 -4.81 7.62 19.65
C LEU A 146 -5.33 8.44 18.47
N PRO A 147 -5.34 7.88 17.25
CA PRO A 147 -5.76 8.61 16.07
C PRO A 147 -7.25 8.93 16.09
N ASN A 148 -7.58 10.17 15.73
CA ASN A 148 -8.95 10.65 15.52
C ASN A 148 -9.41 10.45 14.07
N CYS A 149 -8.44 10.32 13.16
CA CYS A 149 -8.65 10.14 11.74
C CYS A 149 -7.73 9.06 11.18
N LEU A 150 -8.23 8.24 10.27
CA LEU A 150 -7.46 7.24 9.54
C LEU A 150 -7.55 7.48 8.03
N ILE A 151 -6.40 7.49 7.36
CA ILE A 151 -6.32 7.36 5.89
C ILE A 151 -6.23 5.86 5.60
N ILE A 152 -7.35 5.26 5.19
CA ILE A 152 -7.50 3.79 5.19
C ILE A 152 -7.33 3.15 3.82
N GLY A 153 -7.20 3.94 2.76
CA GLY A 153 -7.08 3.42 1.40
C GLY A 153 -7.04 4.52 0.35
N PHE A 154 -6.79 4.17 -0.91
CA PHE A 154 -6.33 2.86 -1.37
C PHE A 154 -4.84 2.89 -1.73
N ARG A 155 -4.18 1.73 -1.69
CA ARG A 155 -2.78 1.61 -2.10
C ARG A 155 -2.58 2.17 -3.52
N ASN A 156 -1.47 2.88 -3.72
CA ASN A 156 -1.09 3.51 -4.99
C ASN A 156 -2.04 4.62 -5.48
N CYS A 157 -2.80 5.22 -4.56
CA CYS A 157 -3.67 6.38 -4.82
C CYS A 157 -3.15 7.68 -4.16
N GLY A 158 -1.88 7.74 -3.72
CA GLY A 158 -1.27 8.94 -3.15
C GLY A 158 -1.64 9.24 -1.69
N THR A 159 -1.96 8.20 -0.90
CA THR A 159 -2.30 8.32 0.53
C THR A 159 -1.17 8.93 1.35
N SER A 160 0.08 8.52 1.09
CA SER A 160 1.26 9.04 1.78
C SER A 160 1.50 10.52 1.46
N THR A 161 1.30 10.95 0.21
CA THR A 161 1.36 12.37 -0.17
C THR A 161 0.31 13.19 0.54
N LEU A 162 -0.93 12.70 0.63
CA LEU A 162 -1.96 13.42 1.40
C LEU A 162 -1.56 13.53 2.88
N LYS A 163 -1.06 12.44 3.48
CA LYS A 163 -0.56 12.44 4.87
C LYS A 163 0.53 13.49 5.06
N GLU A 164 1.52 13.52 4.18
CA GLU A 164 2.61 14.51 4.18
C GLU A 164 2.03 15.92 4.10
N LEU A 165 1.22 16.24 3.09
CA LEU A 165 0.61 17.56 2.95
C LEU A 165 -0.22 17.98 4.17
N LEU A 166 -0.95 17.05 4.79
CA LEU A 166 -1.72 17.32 6.02
C LEU A 166 -0.82 17.63 7.21
N SER A 167 0.38 17.06 7.29
CA SER A 167 1.31 17.33 8.38
C SER A 167 1.89 18.75 8.36
N LEU A 168 1.68 19.51 7.27
CA LEU A 168 1.96 20.95 7.21
C LEU A 168 0.93 21.80 7.98
N HIS A 169 -0.21 21.21 8.36
CA HIS A 169 -1.24 21.91 9.10
C HIS A 169 -0.87 21.97 10.60
N PRO A 170 -0.87 23.17 11.24
CA PRO A 170 -0.44 23.32 12.64
C PRO A 170 -1.27 22.48 13.62
N ASP A 171 -2.56 22.27 13.34
CA ASP A 171 -3.45 21.45 14.16
C ASP A 171 -3.52 19.95 13.77
N VAL A 172 -2.56 19.45 12.98
CA VAL A 172 -2.51 18.04 12.58
C VAL A 172 -1.18 17.42 12.99
N ALA A 173 -1.23 16.20 13.53
CA ALA A 173 -0.07 15.39 13.84
C ALA A 173 -0.21 14.01 13.21
N THR A 174 0.72 13.64 12.32
CA THR A 174 0.65 12.39 11.56
C THR A 174 1.63 11.34 12.08
N ALA A 175 1.20 10.08 12.10
CA ALA A 175 2.10 8.95 12.29
C ALA A 175 3.16 8.90 11.19
N GLN A 176 4.41 8.58 11.56
CA GLN A 176 5.53 8.58 10.62
C GLN A 176 5.39 7.47 9.57
N ALA A 177 5.06 6.26 10.00
CA ALA A 177 4.98 5.07 9.14
C ALA A 177 3.59 4.42 9.18
N GLU A 178 3.31 3.54 8.21
CA GLU A 178 2.12 2.69 8.23
C GLU A 178 2.16 1.74 9.44
N VAL A 179 1.23 1.91 10.36
CA VAL A 179 1.27 1.18 11.64
C VAL A 179 0.67 -0.22 11.53
N GLN A 180 -0.26 -0.42 10.60
CA GLN A 180 -0.90 -1.73 10.34
C GLN A 180 -1.48 -2.38 11.60
N TYR A 181 -1.99 -1.56 12.51
CA TYR A 181 -2.58 -1.98 13.78
C TYR A 181 -3.80 -2.89 13.57
N PHE A 182 -4.78 -2.46 12.76
CA PHE A 182 -6.03 -3.21 12.60
C PHE A 182 -5.90 -4.47 11.74
N THR A 183 -4.75 -4.68 11.08
CA THR A 183 -4.44 -5.86 10.27
C THR A 183 -3.46 -6.78 10.99
N LEU A 184 -2.20 -6.37 11.14
CA LEU A 184 -1.10 -7.21 11.58
C LEU A 184 -0.82 -7.09 13.09
N ASN A 185 -0.96 -5.89 13.65
CA ASN A 185 -0.42 -5.56 14.97
C ASN A 185 -1.47 -5.47 16.09
N ILE A 186 -2.72 -5.93 15.86
CA ILE A 186 -3.82 -5.83 16.83
C ILE A 186 -3.49 -6.52 18.17
N HIS A 187 -2.74 -7.62 18.11
CA HIS A 187 -2.31 -8.43 19.26
C HIS A 187 -1.37 -7.68 20.21
N ARG A 188 -0.76 -6.57 19.78
CA ARG A 188 0.14 -5.75 20.59
C ARG A 188 -0.59 -4.82 21.56
N GLY A 189 -1.91 -4.70 21.44
CA GLY A 189 -2.75 -3.89 22.33
C GLY A 189 -2.75 -2.39 22.00
N GLU A 190 -3.74 -1.69 22.53
CA GLU A 190 -3.99 -0.26 22.24
C GLU A 190 -2.85 0.65 22.70
N GLU A 191 -2.23 0.33 23.83
CA GLU A 191 -1.14 1.13 24.39
C GLU A 191 0.14 1.02 23.52
N TRP A 192 0.36 -0.12 22.85
CA TRP A 192 1.38 -0.19 21.81
C TRP A 192 1.04 0.70 20.60
N TYR A 193 -0.24 0.71 20.18
CA TYR A 193 -0.70 1.53 19.06
C TYR A 193 -0.54 3.02 19.34
N ARG A 194 -0.92 3.47 20.54
CA ARG A 194 -0.72 4.84 21.02
C ARG A 194 0.74 5.25 20.97
N ARG A 195 1.67 4.36 21.37
CA ARG A 195 3.11 4.63 21.27
C ARG A 195 3.65 4.78 19.84
N GLN A 196 2.91 4.37 18.81
CA GLN A 196 3.29 4.62 17.42
C GLN A 196 2.87 6.01 16.93
N MET A 197 2.03 6.72 17.68
CA MET A 197 1.50 8.03 17.32
C MET A 197 2.48 9.15 17.70
N PRO A 198 2.50 10.27 16.97
CA PRO A 198 3.34 11.41 17.34
C PRO A 198 2.89 12.00 18.68
N ARG A 199 3.80 12.72 19.34
CA ARG A 199 3.41 13.58 20.47
C ARG A 199 2.68 14.81 19.92
N SER A 200 1.47 15.08 20.39
CA SER A 200 0.63 16.19 19.94
C SER A 200 -0.08 16.84 21.14
N PHE A 201 -0.62 18.04 20.93
CA PHE A 201 -1.49 18.69 21.90
C PHE A 201 -2.91 18.09 21.83
N ASP A 202 -3.69 18.20 22.92
CA ASP A 202 -5.09 17.74 22.96
C ASP A 202 -5.97 18.40 21.88
N SER A 203 -5.59 19.58 21.38
CA SER A 203 -6.30 20.31 20.32
C SER A 203 -5.99 19.83 18.89
N GLN A 204 -4.92 19.05 18.71
CA GLN A 204 -4.49 18.60 17.38
C GLN A 204 -5.17 17.28 17.00
N VAL A 205 -5.49 17.14 15.72
CA VAL A 205 -5.98 15.88 15.14
C VAL A 205 -4.81 14.94 14.92
N THR A 206 -4.88 13.76 15.53
CA THR A 206 -3.89 12.69 15.28
C THR A 206 -4.34 11.81 14.12
N VAL A 207 -3.47 11.64 13.13
CA VAL A 207 -3.77 10.92 11.88
C VAL A 207 -2.82 9.73 11.69
N GLU A 208 -3.38 8.58 11.34
CA GLU A 208 -2.63 7.39 10.91
C GLU A 208 -3.02 6.98 9.49
N GLU A 209 -2.08 6.41 8.74
CA GLU A 209 -2.30 5.98 7.36
C GLU A 209 -1.89 4.52 7.20
N THR A 210 -2.84 3.67 6.79
CA THR A 210 -2.58 2.30 6.35
C THR A 210 -3.57 1.97 5.23
N PRO A 211 -3.16 2.03 3.95
CA PRO A 211 -4.07 1.90 2.81
C PRO A 211 -4.70 0.52 2.64
N SER A 212 -4.18 -0.50 3.31
CA SER A 212 -4.69 -1.86 3.23
C SER A 212 -5.97 -2.08 4.04
N TYR A 213 -6.30 -1.18 4.97
CA TYR A 213 -7.50 -1.30 5.81
C TYR A 213 -8.80 -1.29 4.99
N ALA A 214 -8.89 -0.46 3.95
CA ALA A 214 -10.08 -0.36 3.09
C ALA A 214 -10.44 -1.70 2.41
N MET A 215 -9.46 -2.58 2.22
CA MET A 215 -9.65 -3.88 1.55
C MET A 215 -9.90 -5.04 2.54
N SER A 216 -9.87 -4.80 3.85
CA SER A 216 -9.97 -5.84 4.88
C SER A 216 -11.24 -5.68 5.70
N PRO A 217 -12.29 -6.51 5.48
CA PRO A 217 -13.51 -6.47 6.28
C PRO A 217 -13.25 -6.60 7.78
N LEU A 218 -12.30 -7.47 8.16
CA LEU A 218 -11.89 -7.66 9.54
C LEU A 218 -11.24 -6.41 10.14
N ALA A 219 -10.42 -5.68 9.36
CA ALA A 219 -9.85 -4.41 9.82
C ALA A 219 -10.96 -3.37 10.02
N LEU A 220 -11.93 -3.28 9.11
CA LEU A 220 -13.06 -2.35 9.23
C LEU A 220 -13.92 -2.64 10.47
N ASP A 221 -14.18 -3.92 10.78
CA ASP A 221 -14.90 -4.31 11.99
C ASP A 221 -14.13 -3.92 13.26
N ARG A 222 -12.81 -4.11 13.26
CA ARG A 222 -11.94 -3.70 14.38
C ARG A 222 -11.89 -2.18 14.54
N ILE A 223 -11.79 -1.42 13.45
CA ILE A 223 -11.83 0.05 13.47
C ILE A 223 -13.15 0.53 14.05
N ARG A 224 -14.28 -0.04 13.62
CA ARG A 224 -15.60 0.31 14.15
C ARG A 224 -15.72 0.00 15.65
N LYS A 225 -15.20 -1.16 16.09
CA LYS A 225 -15.17 -1.53 17.52
C LYS A 225 -14.28 -0.59 18.32
N PHE A 226 -13.16 -0.16 17.76
CA PHE A 226 -12.22 0.77 18.38
C PHE A 226 -12.85 2.16 18.55
N ASN A 227 -13.43 2.72 17.49
CA ASN A 227 -14.15 3.98 17.55
C ASN A 227 -15.14 4.08 16.37
N ALA A 228 -16.44 3.92 16.66
CA ALA A 228 -17.49 3.99 15.64
C ALA A 228 -17.69 5.39 15.05
N SER A 229 -17.21 6.43 15.75
CA SER A 229 -17.30 7.84 15.35
C SER A 229 -16.04 8.35 14.65
N ILE A 230 -15.04 7.51 14.43
CA ILE A 230 -13.77 7.89 13.81
C ILE A 230 -13.97 8.42 12.39
N LYS A 231 -13.13 9.38 11.99
CA LYS A 231 -13.10 9.92 10.63
C LYS A 231 -12.22 9.05 9.73
N LEU A 232 -12.74 8.69 8.57
CA LEU A 232 -12.05 7.85 7.58
C LEU A 232 -11.87 8.63 6.28
N ILE A 233 -10.65 8.65 5.77
CA ILE A 233 -10.31 9.24 4.48
C ILE A 233 -9.87 8.13 3.52
N LEU A 234 -10.41 8.17 2.30
CA LEU A 234 -10.10 7.28 1.19
C LEU A 234 -9.63 8.13 0.00
N LEU A 235 -8.45 7.85 -0.54
CA LEU A 235 -8.05 8.31 -1.85
C LEU A 235 -8.32 7.23 -2.88
N VAL A 236 -9.03 7.62 -3.92
CA VAL A 236 -9.15 6.87 -5.17
C VAL A 236 -8.34 7.57 -6.25
N ARG A 237 -8.13 6.88 -7.36
CA ARG A 237 -7.38 7.35 -8.52
C ARG A 237 -7.96 6.67 -9.74
N ASP A 238 -7.79 7.24 -10.93
CA ASP A 238 -8.06 6.54 -12.17
C ASP A 238 -7.51 5.09 -12.09
N PRO A 239 -8.39 4.07 -12.22
CA PRO A 239 -8.00 2.66 -12.11
C PRO A 239 -6.85 2.24 -13.01
N ILE A 240 -6.77 2.79 -14.22
CA ILE A 240 -5.74 2.47 -15.20
C ILE A 240 -4.41 3.04 -14.73
N ILE A 241 -4.39 4.29 -14.26
CA ILE A 241 -3.18 4.89 -13.71
C ILE A 241 -2.73 4.14 -12.46
N ARG A 242 -3.68 3.76 -11.58
CA ARG A 242 -3.40 2.92 -10.40
C ARG A 242 -2.82 1.55 -10.80
N LEU A 243 -3.38 0.90 -11.83
CA LEU A 243 -2.89 -0.39 -12.34
C LEU A 243 -1.45 -0.31 -12.82
N ARG A 244 -1.11 0.76 -13.54
CA ARG A 244 0.26 0.98 -14.01
C ARG A 244 1.22 1.22 -12.85
N SER A 245 0.77 1.90 -11.80
CA SER A 245 1.54 2.04 -10.56
C SER A 245 1.72 0.70 -9.84
N ASP A 246 0.68 -0.15 -9.76
CA ASP A 246 0.78 -1.50 -9.21
C ASP A 246 1.80 -2.34 -10.02
N TYR A 247 1.69 -2.35 -11.34
CA TYR A 247 2.61 -3.03 -12.24
C TYR A 247 4.07 -2.56 -12.06
N ALA A 248 4.31 -1.25 -12.01
CA ALA A 248 5.65 -0.69 -11.82
C ALA A 248 6.26 -1.09 -10.46
N VAL A 249 5.44 -1.23 -9.42
CA VAL A 249 5.91 -1.69 -8.10
C VAL A 249 6.19 -3.20 -8.10
N GLU A 250 5.32 -4.01 -8.73
CA GLU A 250 5.49 -5.47 -8.77
C GLU A 250 6.70 -5.88 -9.62
N THR A 251 6.86 -5.30 -10.82
CA THR A 251 7.97 -5.60 -11.74
C THR A 251 9.33 -5.09 -11.26
N ARG A 252 9.39 -4.00 -10.47
CA ARG A 252 10.65 -3.56 -9.84
C ARG A 252 11.14 -4.53 -8.76
N LYS A 253 10.22 -5.20 -8.07
CA LYS A 253 10.52 -6.08 -6.92
C LYS A 253 10.73 -7.53 -7.33
N SER A 254 10.44 -7.89 -8.57
CA SER A 254 10.46 -9.26 -9.06
C SER A 254 11.31 -9.36 -10.32
N LEU A 255 11.72 -10.58 -10.67
CA LEU A 255 12.28 -10.87 -12.00
C LEU A 255 11.18 -10.95 -13.08
N ASP A 256 10.00 -10.40 -12.82
CA ASP A 256 8.86 -10.43 -13.73
C ASP A 256 9.10 -9.45 -14.88
N LYS A 257 9.38 -10.01 -16.05
CA LYS A 257 9.63 -9.28 -17.30
C LYS A 257 8.40 -9.17 -18.19
N ARG A 258 7.22 -9.59 -17.72
CA ARG A 258 5.97 -9.49 -18.49
C ARG A 258 5.69 -8.04 -18.85
N THR A 259 5.12 -7.81 -20.04
CA THR A 259 4.61 -6.50 -20.41
C THR A 259 3.41 -6.11 -19.54
N PHE A 260 3.03 -4.83 -19.53
CA PHE A 260 1.83 -4.39 -18.82
C PHE A 260 0.56 -5.13 -19.29
N GLN A 261 0.45 -5.34 -20.61
CA GLN A 261 -0.67 -6.07 -21.22
C GLN A 261 -0.73 -7.52 -20.73
N ASP A 262 0.40 -8.24 -20.76
CA ASP A 262 0.48 -9.62 -20.26
C ASP A 262 0.21 -9.72 -18.76
N TRP A 263 0.67 -8.74 -17.98
CA TRP A 263 0.43 -8.66 -16.55
C TRP A 263 -1.06 -8.43 -16.22
N CYS A 264 -1.75 -7.62 -17.02
CA CYS A 264 -3.19 -7.41 -16.94
C CYS A 264 -4.03 -8.60 -17.44
N GLY A 265 -3.42 -9.47 -18.26
CA GLY A 265 -4.06 -10.63 -18.91
C GLY A 265 -4.72 -10.26 -20.24
N TYR A 266 -4.88 -11.24 -21.14
CA TYR A 266 -5.23 -11.04 -22.57
C TYR A 266 -6.40 -10.06 -22.83
N VAL A 267 -7.46 -10.10 -22.01
CA VAL A 267 -8.61 -9.18 -22.13
C VAL A 267 -8.77 -8.26 -20.90
N ALA A 268 -7.69 -7.94 -20.20
CA ALA A 268 -7.71 -7.04 -19.04
C ALA A 268 -8.69 -7.43 -17.92
N ILE A 269 -9.01 -8.72 -17.76
CA ILE A 269 -9.91 -9.24 -16.71
C ILE A 269 -9.19 -10.08 -15.66
N SER A 270 -7.86 -9.98 -15.55
CA SER A 270 -7.16 -10.72 -14.51
C SER A 270 -7.70 -10.35 -13.12
N PRO A 271 -7.62 -11.26 -12.12
CA PRO A 271 -8.07 -10.96 -10.76
C PRO A 271 -7.42 -9.71 -10.16
N ARG A 272 -6.20 -9.36 -10.60
CA ARG A 272 -5.51 -8.12 -10.23
C ARG A 272 -6.22 -6.89 -10.79
N VAL A 273 -6.53 -6.89 -12.10
CA VAL A 273 -7.29 -5.80 -12.74
C VAL A 273 -8.63 -5.59 -12.07
N MET A 274 -9.40 -6.67 -11.89
CA MET A 274 -10.71 -6.61 -11.27
C MET A 274 -10.65 -6.07 -9.84
N ARG A 275 -9.63 -6.45 -9.06
CA ARG A 275 -9.44 -5.97 -7.68
C ARG A 275 -9.03 -4.49 -7.63
N THR A 276 -8.11 -4.07 -8.50
CA THR A 276 -7.58 -2.69 -8.50
C THR A 276 -8.59 -1.70 -9.06
N ALA A 277 -9.39 -2.09 -10.06
CA ALA A 277 -10.44 -1.24 -10.62
C ALA A 277 -11.68 -1.13 -9.72
N ASN A 278 -11.97 -2.15 -8.91
CA ASN A 278 -13.15 -2.16 -8.05
C ASN A 278 -12.95 -1.39 -6.75
N PHE A 279 -13.05 -0.06 -6.79
CA PHE A 279 -13.23 0.76 -5.58
C PHE A 279 -14.64 0.66 -4.99
N ALA A 280 -15.64 0.44 -5.84
CA ALA A 280 -17.06 0.46 -5.48
C ALA A 280 -17.41 -0.54 -4.37
N GLY A 281 -16.94 -1.78 -4.49
CA GLY A 281 -17.21 -2.84 -3.50
C GLY A 281 -16.68 -2.49 -2.10
N PRO A 282 -15.37 -2.25 -1.94
CA PRO A 282 -14.78 -1.85 -0.66
C PRO A 282 -15.44 -0.61 -0.04
N ILE A 283 -15.69 0.44 -0.84
CA ILE A 283 -16.31 1.68 -0.33
C ILE A 283 -17.76 1.42 0.12
N GLN A 284 -18.52 0.60 -0.60
CA GLN A 284 -19.86 0.19 -0.18
C GLN A 284 -19.83 -0.53 1.17
N GLU A 285 -18.84 -1.38 1.40
CA GLU A 285 -18.66 -2.12 2.65
C GLU A 285 -18.29 -1.22 3.83
N ILE A 286 -17.51 -0.15 3.55
CA ILE A 286 -17.20 0.90 4.51
C ILE A 286 -18.48 1.69 4.87
N PHE A 287 -19.28 2.10 3.88
CA PHE A 287 -20.54 2.82 4.16
C PHE A 287 -21.60 1.97 4.88
N ARG A 288 -21.52 0.63 4.82
CA ARG A 288 -22.36 -0.24 5.67
C ARG A 288 -21.97 -0.21 7.15
N ARG A 289 -20.69 0.06 7.46
CA ARG A 289 -20.16 0.08 8.83
C ARG A 289 -20.10 1.47 9.44
N PHE A 290 -19.85 2.49 8.63
CA PHE A 290 -19.61 3.84 9.10
C PHE A 290 -20.64 4.81 8.51
N PRO A 291 -21.15 5.77 9.29
CA PRO A 291 -22.00 6.83 8.77
C PRO A 291 -21.29 7.58 7.62
N ARG A 292 -22.02 7.94 6.57
CA ARG A 292 -21.44 8.65 5.41
C ARG A 292 -20.70 9.93 5.80
N LYS A 293 -21.20 10.68 6.80
CA LYS A 293 -20.56 11.90 7.35
C LYS A 293 -19.17 11.67 8.00
N ASN A 294 -18.82 10.41 8.26
CA ASN A 294 -17.53 10.01 8.82
C ASN A 294 -16.58 9.43 7.78
N VAL A 295 -16.96 9.46 6.49
CA VAL A 295 -16.15 8.89 5.41
C VAL A 295 -16.01 9.92 4.30
N LEU A 296 -14.78 10.35 4.05
CA LEU A 296 -14.42 11.23 2.95
C LEU A 296 -13.75 10.42 1.84
N VAL A 297 -14.21 10.58 0.60
CA VAL A 297 -13.59 9.97 -0.58
C VAL A 297 -13.03 11.08 -1.47
N LEU A 298 -11.73 11.08 -1.69
CA LEU A 298 -11.01 12.05 -2.53
C LEU A 298 -10.46 11.38 -3.77
N ASP A 299 -10.30 12.17 -4.82
CA ASP A 299 -9.61 11.76 -6.04
C ASP A 299 -8.18 12.30 -6.02
N ASN A 300 -7.20 11.43 -6.29
CA ASN A 300 -5.79 11.77 -6.28
C ASN A 300 -5.45 12.86 -7.29
N ASP A 301 -6.15 12.91 -8.44
CA ASP A 301 -5.90 13.97 -9.43
C ASP A 301 -6.28 15.35 -8.88
N GLN A 302 -7.27 15.44 -7.98
CA GLN A 302 -7.54 16.69 -7.29
C GLN A 302 -6.41 17.11 -6.34
N VAL A 303 -5.77 16.15 -5.67
CA VAL A 303 -4.61 16.44 -4.81
C VAL A 303 -3.44 16.96 -5.65
N ASN A 304 -3.21 16.39 -6.83
CA ASN A 304 -2.10 16.77 -7.70
C ASN A 304 -2.35 18.09 -8.47
N ILE A 305 -3.56 18.27 -9.01
CA ILE A 305 -3.91 19.40 -9.89
C ILE A 305 -4.43 20.60 -9.09
N LYS A 306 -5.17 20.35 -8.00
CA LYS A 306 -5.83 21.38 -7.18
C LYS A 306 -5.59 21.11 -5.69
N PRO A 307 -4.33 21.02 -5.21
CA PRO A 307 -3.98 20.64 -3.84
C PRO A 307 -4.74 21.47 -2.79
N LEU A 308 -4.81 22.79 -2.96
CA LEU A 308 -5.55 23.66 -2.02
C LEU A 308 -7.02 23.27 -1.88
N LYS A 309 -7.70 22.91 -2.98
CA LYS A 309 -9.10 22.50 -2.94
C LYS A 309 -9.26 21.18 -2.20
N ALA A 310 -8.40 20.20 -2.49
CA ALA A 310 -8.43 18.89 -1.84
C ALA A 310 -8.15 19.01 -0.33
N LEU A 311 -7.17 19.83 0.06
CA LEU A 311 -6.84 20.07 1.46
C LEU A 311 -7.97 20.78 2.20
N ARG A 312 -8.66 21.74 1.56
CA ARG A 312 -9.84 22.39 2.14
C ARG A 312 -10.99 21.41 2.41
N GLU A 313 -11.22 20.46 1.50
CA GLU A 313 -12.23 19.40 1.70
C GLU A 313 -11.87 18.51 2.91
N VAL A 314 -10.58 18.24 3.13
CA VAL A 314 -10.11 17.51 4.32
C VAL A 314 -10.23 18.34 5.59
N GLU A 315 -9.79 19.60 5.55
CA GLU A 315 -9.85 20.52 6.70
C GLU A 315 -11.30 20.67 7.16
N GLU A 316 -12.25 20.93 6.26
CA GLU A 316 -13.68 21.00 6.57
C GLU A 316 -14.21 19.69 7.16
N PHE A 317 -13.84 18.55 6.57
CA PHE A 317 -14.26 17.23 7.04
C PHE A 317 -13.77 16.90 8.46
N LEU A 318 -12.58 17.40 8.82
CA LEU A 318 -11.95 17.26 10.13
C LEU A 318 -12.34 18.37 11.12
N GLY A 319 -13.04 19.41 10.67
CA GLY A 319 -13.39 20.57 11.50
C GLY A 319 -12.18 21.47 11.82
N LEU A 320 -11.22 21.52 10.92
CA LEU A 320 -10.01 22.33 11.04
C LEU A 320 -10.18 23.68 10.34
N ASN A 321 -9.40 24.66 10.78
CA ASN A 321 -9.25 25.92 10.07
C ASN A 321 -8.41 25.73 8.80
N ALA A 322 -8.34 26.78 8.00
CA ALA A 322 -7.48 26.83 6.83
C ALA A 322 -5.99 26.79 7.22
N GLY A 323 -5.28 25.70 6.91
CA GLY A 323 -3.86 25.55 7.21
C GLY A 323 -2.95 26.22 6.19
N LEU A 324 -3.15 25.91 4.91
CA LEU A 324 -2.49 26.59 3.78
C LEU A 324 -3.39 27.70 3.21
N SER A 325 -2.81 28.66 2.53
CA SER A 325 -3.46 29.85 1.96
C SER A 325 -3.43 29.81 0.42
N LYS A 326 -4.18 30.72 -0.23
CA LYS A 326 -4.11 30.88 -1.69
C LYS A 326 -2.72 31.32 -2.16
N SER A 327 -2.01 32.12 -1.36
CA SER A 327 -0.65 32.59 -1.67
C SER A 327 0.41 31.50 -1.64
N ASP A 328 0.11 30.34 -1.04
CA ASP A 328 1.00 29.17 -1.08
C ASP A 328 0.99 28.46 -2.45
N PHE A 329 0.13 28.88 -3.38
CA PHE A 329 -0.03 28.26 -4.68
C PHE A 329 -0.02 29.28 -5.82
N ILE A 330 0.49 28.87 -6.98
CA ILE A 330 0.47 29.61 -8.24
C ILE A 330 -0.11 28.68 -9.32
N TYR A 331 -1.05 29.18 -10.12
CA TYR A 331 -1.57 28.41 -11.25
C TYR A 331 -0.58 28.41 -12.41
N ASN A 332 -0.11 27.23 -12.80
CA ASN A 332 0.71 27.03 -13.98
C ASN A 332 -0.16 26.65 -15.18
N ARG A 333 -0.17 27.49 -16.22
CA ARG A 333 -0.99 27.26 -17.42
C ARG A 333 -0.52 26.07 -18.27
N MET A 334 0.78 25.81 -18.33
CA MET A 334 1.34 24.71 -19.13
C MET A 334 1.00 23.37 -18.50
N GLU A 335 1.12 23.28 -17.18
CA GLU A 335 0.79 22.07 -16.42
C GLU A 335 -0.72 21.91 -16.14
N GLY A 336 -1.49 22.98 -16.33
CA GLY A 336 -2.92 23.00 -16.02
C GLY A 336 -3.23 22.79 -14.54
N ALA A 337 -2.29 23.10 -13.65
CA ALA A 337 -2.32 22.75 -12.23
C ALA A 337 -1.97 23.93 -11.31
N ASN A 338 -2.43 23.86 -10.05
CA ASN A 338 -1.99 24.76 -8.99
C ASN A 338 -0.74 24.19 -8.32
N CYS A 339 0.37 24.87 -8.52
CA CYS A 339 1.70 24.45 -8.11
C CYS A 339 2.13 25.23 -6.86
N PHE A 340 3.02 24.69 -6.05
CA PHE A 340 3.46 25.37 -4.84
C PHE A 340 4.25 26.63 -5.21
N ASN A 341 3.91 27.73 -4.56
CA ASN A 341 4.56 29.00 -4.76
C ASN A 341 5.98 28.96 -4.18
N LYS A 342 7.01 29.03 -5.03
CA LYS A 342 8.43 29.05 -4.61
C LYS A 342 8.79 30.23 -3.71
N GLN A 343 8.04 31.32 -3.78
CA GLN A 343 8.21 32.48 -2.91
C GLN A 343 7.46 32.34 -1.57
N SER A 344 6.66 31.28 -1.38
CA SER A 344 6.02 31.04 -0.09
C SER A 344 7.06 30.62 0.95
N PRO A 345 6.97 31.14 2.20
CA PRO A 345 7.82 30.66 3.30
C PRO A 345 7.60 29.17 3.63
N ARG A 346 6.49 28.58 3.17
CA ARG A 346 6.20 27.15 3.37
C ARG A 346 6.79 26.26 2.28
N TYR A 347 7.29 26.81 1.17
CA TYR A 347 7.79 26.01 0.05
C TYR A 347 8.90 25.05 0.48
N ALA A 348 9.92 25.54 1.19
CA ALA A 348 11.03 24.72 1.67
C ALA A 348 10.57 23.59 2.60
N ALA A 349 9.55 23.85 3.43
CA ALA A 349 8.98 22.82 4.30
C ALA A 349 8.22 21.75 3.49
N VAL A 350 7.53 22.15 2.42
CA VAL A 350 6.84 21.20 1.51
C VAL A 350 7.87 20.36 0.77
N GLU A 351 8.94 20.98 0.26
CA GLU A 351 10.03 20.32 -0.47
C GLU A 351 10.78 19.30 0.40
N GLU A 352 11.10 19.64 1.66
CA GLU A 352 11.76 18.71 2.59
C GLU A 352 10.87 17.53 2.98
N LEU A 353 9.55 17.74 3.00
CA LEU A 353 8.58 16.78 3.50
C LEU A 353 8.18 15.73 2.46
N LEU A 354 8.05 16.14 1.20
CA LEU A 354 7.70 15.26 0.08
C LEU A 354 8.89 14.37 -0.28
N THR A 355 8.99 13.23 0.40
CA THR A 355 10.14 12.32 0.27
C THR A 355 9.77 10.98 -0.36
N GLU A 356 8.48 10.70 -0.57
CA GLU A 356 8.00 9.44 -1.13
C GLU A 356 7.01 9.63 -2.30
N GLY A 357 7.50 9.41 -3.52
CA GLY A 357 6.67 9.12 -4.72
C GLY A 357 6.07 10.33 -5.47
N LEU A 358 6.01 11.49 -4.82
CA LEU A 358 5.72 12.80 -5.42
C LEU A 358 6.80 13.78 -4.97
N VAL A 359 7.33 14.57 -5.90
CA VAL A 359 8.30 15.64 -5.64
C VAL A 359 7.77 16.95 -6.21
N LEU A 360 8.31 18.06 -5.75
CA LEU A 360 8.08 19.34 -6.41
C LEU A 360 8.99 19.44 -7.62
N ASP A 361 8.39 19.73 -8.77
CA ASP A 361 9.15 20.08 -9.96
C ASP A 361 9.94 21.37 -9.68
N PRO A 362 11.28 21.38 -9.83
CA PRO A 362 12.10 22.51 -9.42
C PRO A 362 11.85 23.76 -10.28
N GLU A 363 11.41 23.58 -11.54
CA GLU A 363 11.15 24.68 -12.46
C GLU A 363 9.79 25.31 -12.18
N THR A 364 8.76 24.49 -11.98
CA THR A 364 7.36 24.91 -11.94
C THR A 364 6.75 24.93 -10.54
N GLY A 365 7.35 24.24 -9.57
CA GLY A 365 6.81 24.02 -8.22
C GLY A 365 5.63 23.04 -8.19
N CYS A 366 5.34 22.35 -9.29
CA CYS A 366 4.17 21.48 -9.41
C CYS A 366 4.43 20.13 -8.75
N LEU A 367 3.37 19.50 -8.22
CA LEU A 367 3.46 18.12 -7.76
C LEU A 367 3.62 17.18 -8.95
N ILE A 368 4.78 16.56 -9.07
CA ILE A 368 5.08 15.58 -10.13
C ILE A 368 5.43 14.23 -9.51
N SER A 369 4.97 13.14 -10.13
CA SER A 369 5.39 11.82 -9.68
C SER A 369 6.77 11.52 -10.27
N GLU A 370 7.74 11.18 -9.43
CA GLU A 370 9.04 10.63 -9.87
C GLU A 370 8.86 9.40 -10.77
N ARG A 371 7.76 8.68 -10.54
CA ARG A 371 7.32 7.54 -11.33
C ARG A 371 6.35 8.07 -12.37
N GLY A 372 6.88 8.89 -13.28
CA GLY A 372 6.12 9.66 -14.25
C GLY A 372 5.00 8.87 -14.91
N ARG A 373 3.96 9.59 -15.36
CA ARG A 373 2.94 9.07 -16.28
C ARG A 373 3.67 8.58 -17.53
N ARG A 374 4.15 7.33 -17.53
CA ARG A 374 4.73 6.75 -18.74
C ARG A 374 3.66 6.88 -19.80
N SER A 375 4.01 7.33 -20.98
CA SER A 375 3.09 7.38 -22.11
C SER A 375 2.49 5.97 -22.36
N HIS A 376 1.33 5.89 -23.00
CA HIS A 376 0.70 4.65 -23.47
C HIS A 376 1.52 3.94 -24.58
N ARG A 377 2.71 4.46 -24.92
CA ARG A 377 3.66 3.84 -25.84
C ARG A 377 3.84 2.34 -25.53
N GLY A 378 3.42 1.50 -26.47
CA GLY A 378 3.56 0.05 -26.41
C GLY A 378 2.35 -0.73 -25.86
N ILE A 379 1.19 -0.10 -25.68
CA ILE A 379 -0.07 -0.80 -25.39
C ILE A 379 -0.92 -0.80 -26.68
N GLU A 380 -1.47 -1.95 -27.05
CA GLU A 380 -2.36 -2.04 -28.21
C GLU A 380 -3.67 -1.29 -27.95
N ASP A 381 -4.13 -0.49 -28.93
CA ASP A 381 -5.33 0.34 -28.78
C ASP A 381 -6.58 -0.48 -28.45
N ALA A 382 -6.73 -1.65 -29.08
CA ALA A 382 -7.83 -2.57 -28.81
C ALA A 382 -7.82 -3.10 -27.36
N PHE A 383 -6.63 -3.42 -26.85
CA PHE A 383 -6.46 -3.82 -25.45
C PHE A 383 -6.78 -2.66 -24.50
N TYR A 384 -6.29 -1.46 -24.80
CA TYR A 384 -6.51 -0.27 -23.98
C TYR A 384 -7.99 0.10 -23.92
N ALA A 385 -8.70 0.08 -25.05
CA ALA A 385 -10.13 0.32 -25.11
C ALA A 385 -10.93 -0.69 -24.27
N ASN A 386 -10.54 -1.96 -24.33
CA ASN A 386 -11.16 -2.99 -23.50
C ASN A 386 -10.87 -2.78 -21.99
N LEU A 387 -9.64 -2.40 -21.62
CA LEU A 387 -9.29 -2.06 -20.25
C LEU A 387 -10.13 -0.87 -19.73
N VAL A 388 -10.29 0.19 -20.54
CA VAL A 388 -11.17 1.33 -20.23
C VAL A 388 -12.61 0.86 -20.01
N GLY A 389 -13.15 0.01 -20.89
CA GLY A 389 -14.49 -0.56 -20.74
C GLY A 389 -14.68 -1.39 -19.46
N VAL A 390 -13.65 -2.14 -19.03
CA VAL A 390 -13.68 -2.87 -17.74
C VAL A 390 -13.70 -1.89 -16.56
N CYS A 391 -12.82 -0.89 -16.56
CA CYS A 391 -12.72 0.10 -15.50
C CYS A 391 -13.98 0.97 -15.40
N GLU A 392 -14.55 1.38 -16.53
CA GLU A 392 -15.75 2.23 -16.60
C GLU A 392 -16.96 1.60 -15.88
N LYS A 393 -17.14 0.28 -15.99
CA LYS A 393 -18.21 -0.44 -15.26
C LYS A 393 -18.10 -0.26 -13.75
N PHE A 394 -16.88 -0.33 -13.21
CA PHE A 394 -16.63 -0.11 -11.79
C PHE A 394 -16.72 1.37 -11.41
N ASN A 395 -16.23 2.27 -12.26
CA ASN A 395 -16.27 3.71 -12.05
C ASN A 395 -17.71 4.21 -11.95
N ASN A 396 -18.58 3.79 -12.87
CA ASN A 396 -20.00 4.16 -12.86
C ASN A 396 -20.70 3.67 -11.58
N LYS A 397 -20.36 2.47 -11.07
CA LYS A 397 -20.87 1.99 -9.79
C LYS A 397 -20.35 2.81 -8.61
N LEU A 398 -19.05 3.13 -8.62
CA LEU A 398 -18.41 3.98 -7.60
C LEU A 398 -19.12 5.34 -7.54
N PHE A 399 -19.27 6.03 -8.67
CA PHE A 399 -19.84 7.36 -8.76
C PHE A 399 -21.26 7.42 -8.20
N ARG A 400 -22.08 6.40 -8.47
CA ARG A 400 -23.42 6.25 -7.87
C ARG A 400 -23.35 6.10 -6.34
N ILE A 401 -22.42 5.30 -5.84
CA ILE A 401 -22.25 5.06 -4.40
C ILE A 401 -21.78 6.31 -3.66
N ILE A 402 -20.87 7.08 -4.23
CA ILE A 402 -20.32 8.28 -3.58
C ILE A 402 -21.14 9.55 -3.87
N GLY A 403 -21.97 9.55 -4.92
CA GLY A 403 -22.78 10.70 -5.31
C GLY A 403 -21.99 11.80 -6.02
N LYS A 404 -20.79 11.51 -6.51
CA LYS A 404 -19.93 12.42 -7.30
C LYS A 404 -19.20 11.66 -8.40
N ARG A 405 -18.89 12.36 -9.50
CA ARG A 405 -18.09 11.83 -10.61
C ARG A 405 -16.68 12.41 -10.57
N PHE A 406 -15.72 11.63 -11.05
CA PHE A 406 -14.36 12.07 -11.29
C PHE A 406 -14.10 12.07 -12.80
N ASP A 407 -13.14 12.89 -13.23
CA ASP A 407 -12.77 13.09 -14.63
C ASP A 407 -11.75 12.02 -15.06
N TRP A 408 -12.21 10.77 -15.09
CA TRP A 408 -11.40 9.62 -15.48
C TRP A 408 -11.83 9.14 -16.86
N ILE A 409 -10.88 8.63 -17.64
CA ILE A 409 -11.10 8.23 -19.03
C ILE A 409 -12.24 7.22 -19.12
N SER A 410 -13.16 7.49 -20.05
CA SER A 410 -14.31 6.66 -20.39
C SER A 410 -14.23 6.14 -21.83
N THR A 411 -15.06 5.16 -22.18
CA THR A 411 -15.15 4.69 -23.56
C THR A 411 -15.62 5.77 -24.54
N THR A 412 -16.37 6.77 -24.06
CA THR A 412 -16.81 7.90 -24.89
C THR A 412 -15.64 8.80 -25.27
N ASP A 413 -14.69 9.01 -24.36
CA ASP A 413 -13.51 9.85 -24.62
C ASP A 413 -12.60 9.23 -25.69
N LEU A 414 -12.58 7.90 -25.81
CA LEU A 414 -11.83 7.17 -26.84
C LEU A 414 -12.49 7.20 -28.23
N GLN A 415 -13.77 7.54 -28.32
CA GLN A 415 -14.48 7.64 -29.61
C GLN A 415 -14.42 9.05 -30.20
N LEU A 416 -14.02 10.04 -29.39
CA LEU A 416 -13.96 11.45 -29.75
C LEU A 416 -12.55 11.94 -30.11
N GLY A 417 -11.53 11.09 -29.94
CA GLY A 417 -10.14 11.33 -30.33
C GLY A 417 -9.69 10.32 -31.38
#